data_AF-A0A6A3AKX7-F1
#
_entry.id   AF-A0A6A3AKX7-F1
#
_cell.length_a   1.000
_cell.length_b   1.000
_cell.length_c   1.000
_cell.angle_alpha   90.00
_cell.angle_beta   90.00
_cell.angle_gamma   90.00
#
_symmetry.space_group_name_H-M   'P 1'
#
loop_
_entity.id
_entity.type
_entity.pdbx_description
1 polymer ?
#
loop_
_entity_poly.entity_id
_entity_poly.type
_entity_poly.pdbx_seq_one_letter_code
_entity_poly.pdbx_strand_id
1 'polypeptide(L)'
;MGSRGRQAKLLAGDNGDGGGDDDKKKSMHRDIERQRRQEMATLYASFRTLLPLEYIKGKRAVSDHMNRAVIYIKELQKRIRELSSKRDELKKLSDSSFCDRPMSSKDGLTSSAVVRQSLDDVEVVISTGVGARALTLSKVLKLLVEEGLDVVSCVSIRIDGGLIIHTTQSEVTDLTPVDIPRLQQKPSEEISSDLTRCCWLSSFDFCVHCMFPNTSATPDPDQPVPVLSKDIVIDQSKQTCVRIFLSRRQVLDSSLGTSKLPVIVYYHEGGFINCSASSTIFHVFCSNMALQLQAVVVSVDYRLAPEHRLPAAYKGAMEAFVGSKPPKKNGIQAAEEADEFEPLKIRGLILHQPFLGGSLKVESELRLFNDPILPPGAGDQMWELALPIGADRDHEYCNPTAGKGPKLLEKLASVGWRVLVTGRDGDPLIDRQVGLVKFIEEKDVVSHFRVGDYHGVDVMQPAKAEALFLALKDFILSAR
;
A
#
# COMPACT_ATOMS: atom_id res chain seq x y z
N MET A 1 -19.38 39.60 -53.68
CA MET A 1 -19.21 40.96 -53.12
C MET A 1 -18.67 40.81 -51.70
N GLY A 2 -17.50 41.23 -51.28
CA GLY A 2 -16.34 41.85 -51.91
C GLY A 2 -15.27 42.00 -50.81
N SER A 3 -14.14 41.31 -50.98
CA SER A 3 -12.94 41.49 -50.14
C SER A 3 -12.33 42.87 -50.38
N ARG A 4 -12.00 43.59 -49.30
CA ARG A 4 -11.12 44.78 -49.28
C ARG A 4 -10.25 44.63 -48.03
N GLY A 5 -8.96 44.33 -48.08
CA GLY A 5 -7.93 44.91 -48.94
C GLY A 5 -7.57 46.30 -48.41
N ARG A 6 -6.71 46.40 -47.39
CA ARG A 6 -6.07 47.67 -47.02
C ARG A 6 -4.60 47.62 -47.41
N GLN A 7 -4.32 48.45 -48.41
CA GLN A 7 -3.05 48.68 -49.07
C GLN A 7 -1.99 49.22 -48.11
N ALA A 8 -0.76 48.74 -48.32
CA ALA A 8 0.45 49.42 -47.90
C ALA A 8 0.54 50.79 -48.60
N LYS A 9 0.89 51.83 -47.84
CA LYS A 9 1.29 53.13 -48.38
C LYS A 9 2.62 53.52 -47.71
N LEU A 10 3.71 53.27 -48.44
CA LEU A 10 5.02 53.88 -48.20
C LEU A 10 5.01 55.27 -48.82
N LEU A 11 5.26 56.31 -48.02
CA LEU A 11 5.96 57.51 -48.46
C LEU A 11 6.84 57.98 -47.29
N ALA A 12 8.13 58.10 -47.60
CA ALA A 12 9.21 58.52 -46.73
C ALA A 12 9.17 60.04 -46.49
N GLY A 13 9.75 60.47 -45.36
CA GLY A 13 9.89 61.88 -45.00
C GLY A 13 10.55 62.05 -43.62
N ASP A 14 11.84 61.73 -43.59
CA ASP A 14 12.92 62.13 -42.68
C ASP A 14 12.64 63.17 -41.57
N ASN A 15 12.97 62.82 -40.32
CA ASN A 15 13.74 63.63 -39.36
C ASN A 15 13.68 63.03 -37.94
N GLY A 16 14.84 62.69 -37.36
CA GLY A 16 14.99 62.46 -35.92
C GLY A 16 15.81 61.24 -35.52
N ASP A 17 17.07 61.19 -35.95
CA ASP A 17 18.10 60.31 -35.39
C ASP A 17 18.31 60.68 -33.90
N GLY A 18 17.81 59.83 -33.01
CA GLY A 18 17.82 60.04 -31.55
C GLY A 18 16.84 59.16 -30.74
N GLY A 19 15.84 58.54 -31.37
CA GLY A 19 14.80 57.76 -30.67
C GLY A 19 15.04 56.24 -30.51
N GLY A 20 16.03 55.68 -31.22
CA GLY A 20 16.16 54.22 -31.39
C GLY A 20 16.61 53.44 -30.15
N ASP A 21 17.41 54.05 -29.28
CA ASP A 21 17.92 53.39 -28.07
C ASP A 21 16.92 53.46 -26.91
N ASP A 22 16.19 54.57 -26.79
CA ASP A 22 15.13 54.76 -25.79
C ASP A 22 13.92 53.89 -26.05
N ASP A 23 13.53 53.70 -27.33
CA ASP A 23 12.40 52.83 -27.66
C ASP A 23 12.73 51.34 -27.48
N LYS A 24 14.00 50.95 -27.70
CA LYS A 24 14.49 49.60 -27.36
C LYS A 24 14.49 49.36 -25.85
N LYS A 25 14.99 50.32 -25.05
CA LYS A 25 14.96 50.24 -23.58
C LYS A 25 13.52 50.17 -23.04
N LYS A 26 12.59 50.95 -23.61
CA LYS A 26 11.16 50.88 -23.26
C LYS A 26 10.54 49.53 -23.62
N SER A 27 10.89 48.96 -24.77
CA SER A 27 10.41 47.63 -25.17
C SER A 27 10.89 46.56 -24.19
N MET A 28 12.18 46.55 -23.89
CA MET A 28 12.78 45.59 -22.96
C MET A 28 12.21 45.71 -21.54
N HIS A 29 11.97 46.94 -21.06
CA HIS A 29 11.31 47.15 -19.76
C HIS A 29 9.86 46.62 -19.73
N ARG A 30 9.11 46.76 -20.83
CA ARG A 30 7.76 46.20 -20.97
C ARG A 30 7.77 44.68 -20.97
N ASP A 31 8.77 44.05 -21.59
CA ASP A 31 8.91 42.60 -21.64
C ASP A 31 9.29 42.03 -20.27
N ILE A 32 10.20 42.68 -19.54
CA ILE A 32 10.55 42.33 -18.16
C ILE A 32 9.33 42.43 -17.25
N GLU A 33 8.56 43.52 -17.32
CA GLU A 33 7.36 43.67 -16.49
C GLU A 33 6.25 42.69 -16.88
N ARG A 34 6.14 42.33 -18.17
CA ARG A 34 5.23 41.27 -18.63
C ARG A 34 5.62 39.92 -18.04
N GLN A 35 6.90 39.56 -18.11
CA GLN A 35 7.43 38.31 -17.55
C GLN A 35 7.17 38.23 -16.05
N ARG A 36 7.46 39.31 -15.32
CA ARG A 36 7.20 39.40 -13.87
C ARG A 36 5.72 39.18 -13.52
N ARG A 37 4.80 39.72 -14.31
CA ARG A 37 3.34 39.51 -14.12
C ARG A 37 2.92 38.06 -14.40
N GLN A 38 3.54 37.43 -15.38
CA GLN A 38 3.26 36.03 -15.72
C GLN A 38 3.78 35.08 -14.65
N GLU A 39 4.97 35.32 -14.11
CA GLU A 39 5.51 34.58 -12.96
C GLU A 39 4.64 34.75 -11.71
N MET A 40 4.20 35.98 -11.43
CA MET A 40 3.27 36.25 -10.33
C MET A 40 1.94 35.53 -10.50
N ALA A 41 1.37 35.51 -11.71
CA ALA A 41 0.13 34.78 -11.98
C ALA A 41 0.29 33.27 -11.72
N THR A 42 1.41 32.68 -12.13
CA THR A 42 1.74 31.27 -11.86
C THR A 42 1.84 30.99 -10.36
N LEU A 43 2.54 31.85 -9.62
CA LEU A 43 2.69 31.69 -8.18
C LEU A 43 1.36 31.82 -7.44
N TYR A 44 0.48 32.74 -7.86
CA TYR A 44 -0.88 32.84 -7.29
C TYR A 44 -1.77 31.64 -7.63
N ALA A 45 -1.62 31.05 -8.82
CA ALA A 45 -2.33 29.83 -9.18
C ALA A 45 -1.89 28.65 -8.29
N SER A 46 -0.59 28.48 -8.09
CA SER A 46 -0.02 27.47 -7.18
C SER A 46 -0.43 27.70 -5.72
N PHE A 47 -0.36 28.94 -5.25
CA PHE A 47 -0.80 29.28 -3.90
C PHE A 47 -2.29 28.95 -3.66
N ARG A 48 -3.14 29.11 -4.68
CA ARG A 48 -4.57 28.82 -4.58
C ARG A 48 -4.86 27.32 -4.44
N THR A 49 -4.01 26.43 -4.95
CA THR A 49 -4.18 24.97 -4.79
C THR A 49 -3.84 24.48 -3.39
N LEU A 50 -3.04 25.25 -2.63
CA LEU A 50 -2.63 24.92 -1.26
C LEU A 50 -3.63 25.37 -0.19
N LEU A 51 -4.64 26.17 -0.55
CA LEU A 51 -5.64 26.66 0.39
C LEU A 51 -6.93 25.83 0.33
N PRO A 52 -7.55 25.50 1.48
CA PRO A 52 -8.82 24.78 1.49
C PRO A 52 -9.92 25.53 0.73
N LEU A 53 -10.78 24.77 0.05
CA LEU A 53 -11.84 25.30 -0.83
C LEU A 53 -12.75 26.33 -0.14
N GLU A 54 -12.98 26.18 1.16
CA GLU A 54 -13.78 27.08 1.99
C GLU A 54 -13.20 28.50 2.07
N TYR A 55 -11.87 28.64 2.01
CA TYR A 55 -11.16 29.91 2.11
C TYR A 55 -10.95 30.60 0.75
N ILE A 56 -11.13 29.87 -0.35
CA ILE A 56 -10.98 30.34 -1.74
C ILE A 56 -12.32 30.43 -2.50
N LYS A 57 -13.46 30.29 -1.81
CA LYS A 57 -14.80 30.34 -2.41
C LYS A 57 -15.18 31.77 -2.84
N GLY A 58 -15.57 31.91 -4.10
CA GLY A 58 -16.06 33.17 -4.71
C GLY A 58 -15.02 33.93 -5.54
N LYS A 59 -15.46 35.01 -6.20
CA LYS A 59 -14.58 35.96 -6.90
C LYS A 59 -14.01 36.96 -5.90
N ARG A 60 -12.86 36.64 -5.31
CA ARG A 60 -12.15 37.53 -4.36
C ARG A 60 -10.84 38.02 -4.94
N ALA A 61 -10.37 39.17 -4.47
CA ALA A 61 -9.07 39.70 -4.86
C ALA A 61 -7.93 38.82 -4.33
N VAL A 62 -6.77 38.88 -4.96
CA VAL A 62 -5.59 38.09 -4.57
C VAL A 62 -5.12 38.44 -3.14
N SER A 63 -5.20 39.71 -2.77
CA SER A 63 -4.94 40.19 -1.40
C SER A 63 -5.84 39.54 -0.36
N ASP A 64 -7.10 39.27 -0.71
CA ASP A 64 -8.05 38.61 0.20
C ASP A 64 -7.70 37.14 0.40
N HIS A 65 -7.25 36.45 -0.66
CA HIS A 65 -6.75 35.09 -0.55
C HIS A 65 -5.50 35.01 0.33
N MET A 66 -4.57 35.98 0.20
CA MET A 66 -3.40 36.08 1.07
C MET A 66 -3.80 36.27 2.54
N ASN A 67 -4.72 37.20 2.82
CA ASN A 67 -5.19 37.44 4.18
C ASN A 67 -5.90 36.19 4.77
N ARG A 68 -6.67 35.47 3.96
CA ARG A 68 -7.31 34.21 4.37
C ARG A 68 -6.30 33.11 4.66
N ALA A 69 -5.21 33.03 3.90
CA ALA A 69 -4.12 32.10 4.18
C ALA A 69 -3.42 32.40 5.50
N VAL A 70 -3.15 33.68 5.80
CA VAL A 70 -2.57 34.09 7.08
C VAL A 70 -3.47 33.70 8.25
N ILE A 71 -4.79 33.86 8.11
CA ILE A 71 -5.76 33.40 9.12
C ILE A 71 -5.71 31.87 9.26
N TYR A 72 -5.68 31.14 8.15
CA TYR A 72 -5.63 29.68 8.15
C TYR A 72 -4.34 29.14 8.80
N ILE A 73 -3.18 29.74 8.51
CA ILE A 73 -1.90 29.40 9.14
C ILE A 73 -1.98 29.61 10.66
N LYS A 74 -2.56 30.73 11.12
CA LYS A 74 -2.75 31.01 12.54
C LYS A 74 -3.67 29.97 13.21
N GLU A 75 -4.72 29.53 12.52
CA GLU A 75 -5.62 28.49 13.02
C GLU A 75 -4.91 27.14 13.15
N LEU A 76 -4.14 26.73 12.13
CA LEU A 76 -3.33 25.51 12.18
C LEU A 76 -2.32 25.55 13.35
N GLN A 77 -1.62 26.67 13.53
CA GLN A 77 -0.69 26.86 14.65
C GLN A 77 -1.39 26.77 16.01
N LYS A 78 -2.62 27.29 16.12
CA LYS A 78 -3.44 27.17 17.34
C LYS A 78 -3.81 25.71 17.60
N ARG A 79 -4.29 24.99 16.58
CA ARG A 79 -4.68 23.58 16.68
C ARG A 79 -3.53 22.66 17.06
N ILE A 80 -2.32 22.90 16.52
CA ILE A 80 -1.11 22.15 16.90
C ILE A 80 -0.79 22.34 18.40
N ARG A 81 -0.92 23.58 18.91
CA ARG A 81 -0.69 23.86 20.34
C ARG A 81 -1.74 23.20 21.23
N GLU A 82 -3.01 23.26 20.87
CA GLU A 82 -4.10 22.61 21.61
C GLU A 82 -3.92 21.08 21.66
N LEU A 83 -3.57 20.46 20.53
CA LEU A 83 -3.28 19.02 20.46
C LEU A 83 -2.05 18.64 21.29
N SER A 84 -1.01 19.48 21.28
CA SER A 84 0.20 19.26 22.09
C SER A 84 -0.11 19.35 23.59
N SER A 85 -0.92 20.32 24.02
CA SER A 85 -1.37 20.44 25.42
C SER A 85 -2.19 19.22 25.85
N LYS A 86 -3.13 18.76 25.01
CA LYS A 86 -3.97 17.59 25.29
C LYS A 86 -3.13 16.31 25.41
N ARG A 87 -2.12 16.14 24.56
CA ARG A 87 -1.15 15.04 24.68
C ARG A 87 -0.44 15.08 26.04
N ASP A 88 -0.01 16.25 26.50
CA ASP A 88 0.73 16.40 27.74
C ASP A 88 -0.16 16.20 28.99
N GLU A 89 -1.45 16.56 28.92
CA GLU A 89 -2.45 16.23 29.95
C GLU A 89 -2.70 14.72 30.04
N LEU A 90 -2.86 14.05 28.91
CA LEU A 90 -3.05 12.59 28.87
C LEU A 90 -1.83 11.84 29.40
N LYS A 91 -0.61 12.35 29.15
CA LYS A 91 0.61 11.84 29.77
C LYS A 91 0.53 11.91 31.30
N LYS A 92 0.10 13.04 31.87
CA LYS A 92 -0.01 13.21 33.34
C LYS A 92 -1.07 12.31 33.98
N LEU A 93 -2.22 12.11 33.33
CA LEU A 93 -3.29 11.25 33.86
C LEU A 93 -2.86 9.78 33.98
N SER A 94 -2.04 9.32 33.03
CA SER A 94 -1.52 7.95 33.02
C SER A 94 -0.53 7.63 34.15
N ASP A 95 -0.05 8.63 34.91
CA ASP A 95 0.86 8.45 36.05
C ASP A 95 0.14 8.31 37.41
N SER A 96 -1.19 8.50 37.47
CA SER A 96 -1.89 8.75 38.74
C SER A 96 -2.85 7.66 39.24
N SER A 97 -3.01 6.52 38.54
CA SER A 97 -3.91 5.45 38.98
C SER A 97 -3.19 4.11 39.05
N PHE A 98 -2.60 3.80 40.21
CA PHE A 98 -2.19 2.43 40.55
C PHE A 98 -2.84 2.01 41.86
N CYS A 99 -3.55 0.90 41.82
CA CYS A 99 -3.96 0.12 42.99
C CYS A 99 -3.42 -1.30 42.76
N ASP A 100 -2.47 -1.69 43.61
CA ASP A 100 -1.81 -2.99 43.63
C ASP A 100 -2.76 -4.13 44.00
N ARG A 101 -2.68 -5.24 43.24
CA ARG A 101 -2.66 -6.59 43.84
C ARG A 101 -1.98 -7.59 42.91
N PRO A 102 -1.06 -8.45 43.41
CA PRO A 102 -0.24 -9.30 42.56
C PRO A 102 -0.93 -10.64 42.26
N MET A 103 -0.77 -11.14 41.04
CA MET A 103 -1.00 -12.54 40.71
C MET A 103 0.28 -13.13 40.13
N SER A 104 0.73 -14.19 40.79
CA SER A 104 1.93 -14.97 40.52
C SER A 104 1.63 -16.03 39.47
N SER A 105 2.49 -16.16 38.46
CA SER A 105 2.88 -17.47 37.92
C SER A 105 4.21 -17.36 37.16
N LYS A 106 5.16 -18.18 37.60
CA LYS A 106 6.44 -18.45 36.95
C LYS A 106 6.16 -19.26 35.68
N ASP A 107 6.59 -18.75 34.53
CA ASP A 107 7.15 -19.52 33.41
C ASP A 107 8.01 -18.55 32.60
N GLY A 108 9.33 -18.67 32.74
CA GLY A 108 10.30 -17.72 32.21
C GLY A 108 10.98 -18.27 30.97
N LEU A 109 10.67 -17.71 29.79
CA LEU A 109 11.62 -17.68 28.69
C LEU A 109 12.49 -16.44 28.88
N THR A 110 13.78 -16.63 29.20
CA THR A 110 14.75 -15.53 29.36
C THR A 110 15.15 -14.98 27.99
N SER A 111 14.98 -13.67 27.80
CA SER A 111 15.48 -12.97 26.61
C SER A 111 17.01 -13.03 26.56
N SER A 112 17.59 -13.17 25.36
CA SER A 112 19.03 -13.28 25.12
C SER A 112 19.43 -12.38 23.95
N ALA A 113 20.58 -11.71 24.05
CA ALA A 113 21.11 -10.84 23.00
C ALA A 113 22.45 -11.37 22.49
N VAL A 114 22.61 -11.44 21.18
CA VAL A 114 23.84 -11.82 20.48
C VAL A 114 24.27 -10.64 19.62
N VAL A 115 25.54 -10.23 19.74
CA VAL A 115 26.11 -9.11 18.97
C VAL A 115 27.20 -9.66 18.06
N ARG A 116 27.16 -9.32 16.78
CA ARG A 116 28.14 -9.68 15.75
C ARG A 116 28.71 -8.40 15.14
N GLN A 117 30.02 -8.20 15.24
CA GLN A 117 30.69 -7.03 14.67
C GLN A 117 31.39 -7.38 13.35
N SER A 118 31.22 -6.51 12.35
CA SER A 118 31.98 -6.47 11.09
C SER A 118 32.80 -5.17 11.01
N LEU A 119 33.62 -5.01 9.97
CA LEU A 119 34.60 -3.92 9.82
C LEU A 119 34.00 -2.50 9.95
N ASP A 120 32.75 -2.29 9.54
CA ASP A 120 32.06 -0.98 9.61
C ASP A 120 30.60 -1.07 10.14
N ASP A 121 30.09 -2.28 10.44
CA ASP A 121 28.68 -2.53 10.82
C ASP A 121 28.57 -3.42 12.07
N VAL A 122 27.60 -3.12 12.94
CA VAL A 122 27.25 -3.95 14.10
C VAL A 122 25.86 -4.56 13.89
N GLU A 123 25.79 -5.89 13.85
CA GLU A 123 24.54 -6.63 13.86
C GLU A 123 24.23 -7.06 15.31
N VAL A 124 23.11 -6.57 15.84
CA VAL A 124 22.59 -6.96 17.15
C VAL A 124 21.33 -7.80 16.95
N VAL A 125 21.33 -9.02 17.49
CA VAL A 125 20.20 -9.94 17.44
C VAL A 125 19.68 -10.16 18.85
N ILE A 126 18.48 -9.68 19.14
CA ILE A 126 17.82 -9.82 20.44
C ILE A 126 16.67 -10.80 20.30
N SER A 127 16.76 -11.92 21.01
CA SER A 127 15.70 -12.92 21.13
C SER A 127 14.93 -12.70 22.42
N THR A 128 13.62 -12.57 22.37
CA THR A 128 12.76 -12.29 23.53
C THR A 128 11.50 -13.17 23.54
N GLY A 129 11.12 -13.66 24.73
CA GLY A 129 9.98 -14.57 24.92
C GLY A 129 8.61 -13.89 24.78
N VAL A 130 7.53 -14.67 24.86
CA VAL A 130 6.14 -14.16 24.87
C VAL A 130 5.72 -13.70 26.25
N GLY A 131 4.93 -12.62 26.31
CA GLY A 131 4.18 -12.22 27.50
C GLY A 131 4.58 -10.85 28.01
N ALA A 132 4.16 -10.50 29.24
CA ALA A 132 4.39 -9.18 29.82
C ALA A 132 5.87 -8.82 30.06
N ARG A 133 6.79 -9.78 29.85
CA ARG A 133 8.25 -9.64 29.98
C ARG A 133 8.98 -9.57 28.63
N ALA A 134 8.25 -9.59 27.52
CA ALA A 134 8.81 -9.47 26.18
C ALA A 134 9.39 -8.07 25.95
N LEU A 135 10.60 -7.97 25.41
CA LEU A 135 11.16 -6.69 24.97
C LEU A 135 10.46 -6.30 23.68
N THR A 136 9.77 -5.17 23.68
CA THR A 136 9.17 -4.64 22.45
C THR A 136 10.26 -4.03 21.57
N LEU A 137 10.03 -3.98 20.26
CA LEU A 137 10.96 -3.35 19.33
C LEU A 137 11.32 -1.92 19.74
N SER A 138 10.34 -1.14 20.23
CA SER A 138 10.57 0.21 20.73
C SER A 138 11.56 0.28 21.90
N LYS A 139 11.55 -0.72 22.80
CA LYS A 139 12.50 -0.82 23.92
C LYS A 139 13.89 -1.20 23.42
N VAL A 140 13.96 -2.14 22.47
CA VAL A 140 15.21 -2.53 21.81
C VAL A 140 15.86 -1.33 21.12
N LEU A 141 15.11 -0.57 20.33
CA LEU A 141 15.65 0.61 19.65
C LEU A 141 16.10 1.70 20.63
N LYS A 142 15.33 1.92 21.71
CA LYS A 142 15.71 2.87 22.76
C LYS A 142 17.00 2.46 23.46
N LEU A 143 17.16 1.17 23.77
CA LEU A 143 18.38 0.61 24.35
C LEU A 143 19.59 0.81 23.42
N LEU A 144 19.43 0.59 22.12
CA LEU A 144 20.53 0.74 21.15
C LEU A 144 20.94 2.21 20.97
N VAL A 145 19.97 3.12 20.91
CA VAL A 145 20.22 4.56 20.80
C VAL A 145 20.88 5.12 22.07
N GLU A 146 20.49 4.63 23.26
CA GLU A 146 21.14 5.01 24.52
C GLU A 146 22.60 4.57 24.60
N GLU A 147 22.98 3.52 23.88
CA GLU A 147 24.36 3.04 23.74
C GLU A 147 25.10 3.71 22.58
N GLY A 148 24.51 4.73 21.94
CA GLY A 148 25.13 5.51 20.88
C GLY A 148 25.20 4.81 19.53
N LEU A 149 24.42 3.75 19.32
CA LEU A 149 24.32 3.07 18.02
C LEU A 149 23.27 3.76 17.14
N ASP A 150 23.65 4.09 15.90
CA ASP A 150 22.70 4.60 14.92
C ASP A 150 22.07 3.41 14.18
N VAL A 151 20.75 3.24 14.33
CA VAL A 151 20.05 2.06 13.80
C VAL A 151 19.67 2.31 12.34
N VAL A 152 20.37 1.63 11.43
CA VAL A 152 20.15 1.73 9.98
C VAL A 152 18.98 0.86 9.54
N SER A 153 18.88 -0.35 10.07
CA SER A 153 17.80 -1.26 9.73
C SER A 153 17.38 -2.11 10.93
N CYS A 154 16.09 -2.41 10.99
CA CYS A 154 15.57 -3.35 11.97
C CYS A 154 14.53 -4.27 11.35
N VAL A 155 14.66 -5.56 11.64
CA VAL A 155 13.75 -6.62 11.24
C VAL A 155 13.29 -7.34 12.51
N SER A 156 11.98 -7.48 12.69
CA SER A 156 11.41 -8.23 13.81
C SER A 156 10.61 -9.41 13.29
N ILE A 157 10.96 -10.61 13.72
CA ILE A 157 10.35 -11.86 13.26
C ILE A 157 9.76 -12.57 14.47
N ARG A 158 8.51 -13.00 14.37
CA ARG A 158 7.88 -13.88 15.36
C ARG A 158 7.98 -15.32 14.86
N ILE A 159 8.60 -16.18 15.66
CA ILE A 159 8.80 -17.60 15.35
C ILE A 159 7.78 -18.44 16.13
N ASP A 160 7.42 -19.61 15.60
CA ASP A 160 6.53 -20.57 16.25
C ASP A 160 7.00 -20.90 17.67
N GLY A 161 6.05 -20.96 18.62
CA GLY A 161 6.32 -20.96 20.06
C GLY A 161 6.34 -19.55 20.68
N GLY A 162 6.17 -18.52 19.84
CA GLY A 162 5.94 -17.12 20.22
C GLY A 162 7.19 -16.33 20.58
N LEU A 163 8.38 -16.90 20.40
CA LEU A 163 9.64 -16.18 20.49
C LEU A 163 9.66 -15.06 19.43
N ILE A 164 10.01 -13.84 19.84
CA ILE A 164 10.22 -12.70 18.95
C ILE A 164 11.73 -12.48 18.83
N ILE A 165 12.23 -12.38 17.60
CA ILE A 165 13.62 -12.07 17.30
C ILE A 165 13.67 -10.70 16.64
N HIS A 166 14.41 -9.78 17.25
CA HIS A 166 14.76 -8.48 16.69
C HIS A 166 16.18 -8.54 16.14
N THR A 167 16.34 -8.39 14.83
CA THR A 167 17.63 -8.22 14.17
C THR A 167 17.78 -6.76 13.81
N THR A 168 18.78 -6.09 14.38
CA THR A 168 19.09 -4.69 14.13
C THR A 168 20.48 -4.58 13.53
N GLN A 169 20.59 -3.85 12.44
CA GLN A 169 21.88 -3.43 11.87
C GLN A 169 22.09 -1.96 12.22
N SER A 170 23.28 -1.66 12.72
CA SER A 170 23.65 -0.33 13.16
C SER A 170 25.03 0.05 12.64
N GLU A 171 25.16 1.29 12.20
CA GLU A 171 26.44 1.89 11.81
C GLU A 171 27.10 2.51 13.05
N VAL A 172 28.41 2.38 13.17
CA VAL A 172 29.18 2.97 14.28
C VAL A 172 29.68 4.33 13.83
N THR A 173 29.01 5.39 14.29
CA THR A 173 29.34 6.77 13.88
C THR A 173 30.55 7.36 14.61
N ASP A 174 31.04 6.75 15.69
CA ASP A 174 32.19 7.25 16.47
C ASP A 174 33.16 6.13 16.86
N LEU A 175 34.47 6.37 16.76
CA LEU A 175 35.56 5.38 16.97
C LEU A 175 35.73 4.93 18.44
N THR A 176 34.73 5.12 19.30
CA THR A 176 34.75 4.59 20.67
C THR A 176 34.37 3.11 20.66
N PRO A 177 35.13 2.21 21.32
CA PRO A 177 34.80 0.79 21.37
C PRO A 177 33.43 0.57 22.05
N VAL A 178 32.49 -0.02 21.32
CA VAL A 178 31.19 -0.46 21.85
C VAL A 178 31.44 -1.54 22.91
N ASP A 179 30.95 -1.35 24.14
CA ASP A 179 31.11 -2.28 25.26
C ASP A 179 30.13 -3.48 25.10
N ILE A 180 30.54 -4.44 24.28
CA ILE A 180 29.73 -5.62 23.90
C ILE A 180 29.21 -6.40 25.12
N PRO A 181 30.01 -6.65 26.19
CA PRO A 181 29.51 -7.30 27.40
C PRO A 181 28.35 -6.56 28.08
N ARG A 182 28.36 -5.22 28.11
CA ARG A 182 27.25 -4.43 28.67
C ARG A 182 26.01 -4.50 27.79
N LEU A 183 26.16 -4.43 26.48
CA LEU A 183 25.06 -4.53 25.52
C LEU A 183 24.34 -5.88 25.59
N GLN A 184 25.06 -6.95 25.92
CA GLN A 184 24.50 -8.29 26.10
C GLN A 184 23.75 -8.48 27.44
N GLN A 185 24.12 -7.72 28.48
CA GLN A 185 23.54 -7.88 29.84
C GLN A 185 22.33 -6.97 30.09
N LYS A 186 22.34 -5.73 29.60
CA LYS A 186 21.32 -4.69 29.83
C LYS A 186 19.88 -5.08 29.46
N PRO A 187 19.61 -5.82 28.36
CA PRO A 187 18.27 -6.31 28.03
C PRO A 187 17.66 -7.20 29.11
N SER A 188 18.51 -7.89 29.90
CA SER A 188 18.09 -8.77 30.99
C SER A 188 17.66 -7.99 32.24
N GLU A 189 18.22 -6.80 32.46
CA GLU A 189 17.96 -5.94 33.62
C GLU A 189 16.65 -5.14 33.48
N GLU A 190 16.31 -4.69 32.27
CA GLU A 190 15.11 -3.89 31.99
C GLU A 190 13.80 -4.70 32.05
N ILE A 191 13.89 -6.03 32.04
CA ILE A 191 12.75 -6.95 32.19
C ILE A 191 12.26 -7.02 33.65
N SER A 192 13.10 -6.62 34.62
CA SER A 192 12.76 -6.69 36.04
C SER A 192 11.90 -5.53 36.53
N SER A 193 11.78 -4.43 35.79
CA SER A 193 11.21 -3.17 36.29
C SER A 193 9.79 -2.85 35.81
N ASP A 194 9.23 -3.56 34.82
CA ASP A 194 8.22 -2.93 33.95
C ASP A 194 7.01 -3.83 33.62
N LEU A 195 6.32 -4.32 34.65
CA LEU A 195 4.93 -4.79 34.52
C LEU A 195 4.02 -3.55 34.46
N THR A 196 3.00 -3.57 33.59
CA THR A 196 1.95 -2.54 33.36
C THR A 196 2.34 -1.27 32.58
N ARG A 197 2.27 -1.24 31.21
CA ARG A 197 1.79 -0.02 30.52
C ARG A 197 1.43 0.06 29.01
N CYS A 198 1.79 -0.80 28.05
CA CYS A 198 1.73 -0.34 26.64
C CYS A 198 1.16 -1.34 25.61
N CYS A 199 -0.13 -1.24 25.26
CA CYS A 199 -0.74 -1.99 24.14
C CYS A 199 -1.41 -1.14 23.04
N TRP A 200 -1.43 0.20 23.12
CA TRP A 200 -2.33 0.98 22.24
C TRP A 200 -1.66 1.78 21.10
N LEU A 201 -0.33 1.98 21.10
CA LEU A 201 0.35 2.81 20.09
C LEU A 201 1.19 2.03 19.07
N SER A 202 1.40 0.73 19.25
CA SER A 202 2.34 -0.06 18.43
C SER A 202 1.78 -0.61 17.12
N SER A 203 0.46 -0.67 16.95
CA SER A 203 -0.14 -1.27 15.73
C SER A 203 -0.17 -0.32 14.52
N PHE A 204 -0.16 1.00 14.76
CA PHE A 204 -0.29 2.01 13.69
C PHE A 204 1.02 2.22 12.91
N ASP A 205 2.15 2.41 13.60
CA ASP A 205 3.46 2.53 12.94
C ASP A 205 3.91 1.20 12.29
N PHE A 206 3.50 0.06 12.85
CA PHE A 206 3.79 -1.26 12.29
C PHE A 206 3.11 -1.48 10.92
N CYS A 207 1.83 -1.13 10.74
CA CYS A 207 1.15 -1.34 9.45
C CYS A 207 1.73 -0.48 8.31
N VAL A 208 2.20 0.74 8.60
CA VAL A 208 2.72 1.67 7.58
C VAL A 208 4.20 1.41 7.27
N HIS A 209 4.98 0.87 8.21
CA HIS A 209 6.42 0.61 8.03
C HIS A 209 6.82 -0.89 8.02
N CYS A 210 5.86 -1.81 7.98
CA CYS A 210 6.14 -3.23 7.73
C CYS A 210 6.70 -3.43 6.31
N MET A 211 8.02 -3.38 6.17
CA MET A 211 8.69 -3.73 4.93
C MET A 211 8.73 -5.25 4.80
N PHE A 212 7.92 -5.79 3.88
CA PHE A 212 8.07 -7.17 3.45
C PHE A 212 9.30 -7.27 2.53
N PRO A 213 10.13 -8.31 2.67
CA PRO A 213 11.23 -8.52 1.74
C PRO A 213 10.67 -8.67 0.32
N ASN A 214 11.43 -8.24 -0.67
CA ASN A 214 11.08 -8.41 -2.08
C ASN A 214 11.92 -9.51 -2.71
N THR A 215 11.33 -10.22 -3.68
CA THR A 215 12.04 -11.21 -4.51
C THR A 215 12.22 -10.65 -5.91
N SER A 216 13.44 -10.74 -6.45
CA SER A 216 13.74 -10.34 -7.83
C SER A 216 13.05 -11.26 -8.83
N ALA A 217 12.69 -10.72 -9.99
CA ALA A 217 12.15 -11.52 -11.09
C ALA A 217 13.24 -12.46 -11.67
N THR A 218 12.82 -13.64 -12.11
CA THR A 218 13.66 -14.72 -12.67
C THR A 218 13.20 -15.07 -14.09
N PRO A 219 13.52 -14.25 -15.10
CA PRO A 219 13.00 -14.43 -16.46
C PRO A 219 13.79 -15.47 -17.28
N ASP A 220 14.98 -15.83 -16.82
CA ASP A 220 15.92 -16.66 -17.54
C ASP A 220 15.48 -18.14 -17.53
N PRO A 221 15.15 -18.73 -18.70
CA PRO A 221 14.70 -20.11 -18.80
C PRO A 221 15.80 -21.12 -18.47
N ASP A 222 17.08 -20.73 -18.41
CA ASP A 222 18.19 -21.61 -18.10
C ASP A 222 18.36 -21.82 -16.59
N GLN A 223 17.88 -20.89 -15.75
CA GLN A 223 17.91 -21.02 -14.29
C GLN A 223 16.98 -22.12 -13.80
N PRO A 224 17.43 -23.06 -12.94
CA PRO A 224 16.69 -24.27 -12.54
C PRO A 224 15.53 -23.98 -11.57
N VAL A 225 14.77 -22.90 -11.80
CA VAL A 225 13.58 -22.53 -11.05
C VAL A 225 12.33 -23.16 -11.66
N PRO A 226 11.36 -23.60 -10.85
CA PRO A 226 10.14 -24.24 -11.34
C PRO A 226 9.18 -23.25 -12.03
N VAL A 227 9.30 -21.96 -11.72
CA VAL A 227 8.49 -20.87 -12.26
C VAL A 227 9.41 -19.73 -12.68
N LEU A 228 9.21 -19.28 -13.92
CA LEU A 228 9.82 -18.07 -14.44
C LEU A 228 8.95 -16.87 -14.06
N SER A 229 9.60 -15.77 -13.72
CA SER A 229 8.92 -14.52 -13.42
C SER A 229 9.53 -13.34 -14.16
N LYS A 230 8.70 -12.41 -14.64
CA LYS A 230 9.15 -11.23 -15.38
C LYS A 230 8.29 -10.00 -15.09
N ASP A 231 8.95 -8.88 -14.85
CA ASP A 231 8.30 -7.58 -14.67
C ASP A 231 8.09 -6.88 -16.01
N ILE A 232 6.89 -6.33 -16.21
CA ILE A 232 6.51 -5.55 -17.40
C ILE A 232 5.87 -4.25 -16.94
N VAL A 233 6.39 -3.13 -17.44
CA VAL A 233 5.80 -1.81 -17.22
C VAL A 233 4.64 -1.63 -18.19
N ILE A 234 3.43 -1.42 -17.67
CA ILE A 234 2.22 -1.19 -18.48
C ILE A 234 2.06 0.30 -18.79
N ASP A 235 2.24 1.16 -17.78
CA ASP A 235 2.15 2.61 -17.93
C ASP A 235 3.27 3.29 -17.14
N GLN A 236 4.26 3.81 -17.86
CA GLN A 236 5.42 4.47 -17.28
C GLN A 236 5.07 5.81 -16.62
N SER A 237 4.00 6.48 -17.06
CA SER A 237 3.55 7.76 -16.48
C SER A 237 2.88 7.59 -15.11
N LYS A 238 2.34 6.38 -14.85
CA LYS A 238 1.63 6.03 -13.61
C LYS A 238 2.40 5.02 -12.76
N GLN A 239 3.61 4.66 -13.17
CA GLN A 239 4.46 3.64 -12.52
C GLN A 239 3.71 2.32 -12.27
N THR A 240 2.78 1.94 -13.14
CA THR A 240 2.04 0.68 -12.99
C THR A 240 2.81 -0.42 -13.71
N CYS A 241 3.23 -1.43 -12.96
CA CYS A 241 3.88 -2.62 -13.50
C CYS A 241 3.09 -3.89 -13.16
N VAL A 242 3.36 -4.95 -13.90
CA VAL A 242 2.85 -6.29 -13.62
C VAL A 242 4.00 -7.27 -13.58
N ARG A 243 3.90 -8.27 -12.71
CA ARG A 243 4.77 -9.42 -12.69
C ARG A 243 4.04 -10.63 -13.25
N ILE A 244 4.57 -11.20 -14.32
CA ILE A 244 4.03 -12.40 -14.96
C ILE A 244 4.77 -13.61 -14.42
N PHE A 245 4.04 -14.65 -14.04
CA PHE A 245 4.55 -15.95 -13.61
C PHE A 245 4.10 -17.04 -14.59
N LEU A 246 5.06 -17.87 -15.00
CA LEU A 246 4.84 -18.97 -15.94
C LEU A 246 5.63 -20.20 -15.50
N SER A 247 5.00 -21.36 -15.38
CA SER A 247 5.74 -22.56 -14.96
C SER A 247 6.66 -23.07 -16.05
N ARG A 248 7.86 -23.51 -15.67
CA ARG A 248 8.88 -24.01 -16.60
C ARG A 248 8.41 -25.23 -17.40
N ARG A 249 7.59 -26.09 -16.79
CA ARG A 249 6.98 -27.26 -17.48
C ARG A 249 6.11 -26.83 -18.65
N GLN A 250 5.36 -25.74 -18.54
CA GLN A 250 4.53 -25.21 -19.63
C GLN A 250 5.35 -24.65 -20.79
N VAL A 251 6.56 -24.15 -20.50
CA VAL A 251 7.48 -23.62 -21.53
C VAL A 251 8.16 -24.74 -22.31
N LEU A 252 8.52 -25.82 -21.62
CA LEU A 252 9.36 -26.89 -22.18
C LEU A 252 8.56 -28.04 -22.82
N ASP A 253 7.29 -28.23 -22.45
CA ASP A 253 6.52 -29.36 -22.94
C ASP A 253 5.83 -29.07 -24.28
N SER A 254 6.55 -29.30 -25.38
CA SER A 254 6.06 -29.19 -26.76
C SER A 254 4.96 -30.22 -27.10
N SER A 255 4.70 -31.19 -26.21
CA SER A 255 3.70 -32.25 -26.39
C SER A 255 2.31 -31.90 -25.85
N LEU A 256 2.19 -30.84 -25.04
CA LEU A 256 0.92 -30.18 -24.67
C LEU A 256 0.45 -29.29 -25.83
N GLY A 257 0.19 -29.87 -27.00
CA GLY A 257 -0.15 -29.13 -28.22
C GLY A 257 -1.19 -28.02 -27.98
N THR A 258 -0.91 -26.80 -28.46
CA THR A 258 -1.78 -25.58 -28.56
C THR A 258 -2.86 -25.33 -27.49
N SER A 259 -2.79 -25.95 -26.31
CA SER A 259 -3.86 -25.87 -25.33
C SER A 259 -3.80 -24.54 -24.60
N LYS A 260 -4.88 -23.75 -24.72
CA LYS A 260 -4.97 -22.42 -24.11
C LYS A 260 -4.95 -22.55 -22.58
N LEU A 261 -3.97 -21.92 -21.94
CA LEU A 261 -3.86 -21.86 -20.48
C LEU A 261 -4.82 -20.81 -19.90
N PRO A 262 -5.37 -21.02 -18.69
CA PRO A 262 -6.06 -19.95 -17.98
C PRO A 262 -5.08 -18.85 -17.59
N VAL A 263 -5.53 -17.60 -17.70
CA VAL A 263 -4.82 -16.41 -17.23
C VAL A 263 -5.52 -15.91 -15.97
N ILE A 264 -4.77 -15.80 -14.88
CA ILE A 264 -5.24 -15.29 -13.59
C ILE A 264 -4.60 -13.91 -13.38
N VAL A 265 -5.43 -12.86 -13.39
CA VAL A 265 -4.98 -11.52 -12.98
C VAL A 265 -5.15 -11.42 -11.47
N TYR A 266 -4.02 -11.25 -10.77
CA TYR A 266 -3.94 -11.24 -9.31
C TYR A 266 -3.64 -9.84 -8.80
N TYR A 267 -4.24 -9.48 -7.68
CA TYR A 267 -3.99 -8.23 -6.97
C TYR A 267 -3.52 -8.61 -5.57
N HIS A 268 -2.35 -8.12 -5.17
CA HIS A 268 -1.80 -8.44 -3.86
C HIS A 268 -2.63 -7.82 -2.73
N GLU A 269 -2.47 -8.37 -1.53
CA GLU A 269 -3.11 -7.86 -0.32
C GLU A 269 -2.25 -6.74 0.32
N GLY A 270 -2.67 -6.22 1.47
CA GLY A 270 -1.98 -5.12 2.17
C GLY A 270 -2.87 -3.91 2.47
N GLY A 271 -4.20 -4.08 2.48
CA GLY A 271 -5.14 -3.03 2.89
C GLY A 271 -5.12 -1.78 2.02
N PHE A 272 -4.68 -1.90 0.76
CA PHE A 272 -4.43 -0.80 -0.20
C PHE A 272 -3.28 0.15 0.15
N ILE A 273 -2.56 -0.07 1.25
CA ILE A 273 -1.53 0.86 1.76
C ILE A 273 -0.14 0.24 1.84
N ASN A 274 -0.01 -1.08 1.67
CA ASN A 274 1.27 -1.78 1.80
C ASN A 274 1.40 -2.88 0.72
N CYS A 275 2.62 -3.40 0.62
CA CYS A 275 3.09 -4.49 -0.24
C CYS A 275 3.21 -4.14 -1.73
N SER A 276 3.78 -5.08 -2.49
CA SER A 276 3.98 -5.02 -3.92
C SER A 276 3.79 -6.40 -4.54
N ALA A 277 3.58 -6.47 -5.86
CA ALA A 277 3.70 -7.70 -6.63
C ALA A 277 5.08 -8.38 -6.49
N SER A 278 6.09 -7.63 -6.04
CA SER A 278 7.44 -8.14 -5.78
C SER A 278 7.68 -8.64 -4.36
N SER A 279 6.78 -8.37 -3.41
CA SER A 279 6.92 -8.84 -2.03
C SER A 279 6.96 -10.35 -1.98
N THR A 280 7.95 -10.91 -1.28
CA THR A 280 8.31 -12.33 -1.30
C THR A 280 7.12 -13.24 -0.98
N ILE A 281 6.26 -12.85 -0.03
CA ILE A 281 5.06 -13.62 0.32
C ILE A 281 4.10 -13.77 -0.88
N PHE A 282 3.87 -12.70 -1.65
CA PHE A 282 3.02 -12.74 -2.84
C PHE A 282 3.73 -13.35 -4.05
N HIS A 283 5.05 -13.15 -4.17
CA HIS A 283 5.85 -13.81 -5.21
C HIS A 283 5.78 -15.34 -5.07
N VAL A 284 5.97 -15.85 -3.85
CA VAL A 284 5.89 -17.30 -3.55
C VAL A 284 4.47 -17.81 -3.77
N PHE A 285 3.46 -17.08 -3.27
CA PHE A 285 2.06 -17.45 -3.47
C PHE A 285 1.68 -17.52 -4.96
N CYS A 286 2.03 -16.51 -5.76
CA CYS A 286 1.76 -16.48 -7.20
C CYS A 286 2.53 -17.57 -7.95
N SER A 287 3.77 -17.86 -7.55
CA SER A 287 4.56 -18.95 -8.14
C SER A 287 3.92 -20.32 -7.88
N ASN A 288 3.49 -20.56 -6.64
CA ASN A 288 2.77 -21.79 -6.29
C ASN A 288 1.43 -21.89 -7.03
N MET A 289 0.70 -20.78 -7.14
CA MET A 289 -0.55 -20.72 -7.90
C MET A 289 -0.34 -21.08 -9.38
N ALA A 290 0.68 -20.51 -10.03
CA ALA A 290 1.01 -20.82 -11.42
C ALA A 290 1.35 -22.31 -11.61
N LEU A 291 2.10 -22.91 -10.69
CA LEU A 291 2.46 -24.33 -10.71
C LEU A 291 1.26 -25.25 -10.52
N GLN A 292 0.49 -25.03 -9.46
CA GLN A 292 -0.58 -25.95 -9.03
C GLN A 292 -1.78 -25.90 -9.98
N LEU A 293 -2.09 -24.70 -10.50
CA LEU A 293 -3.22 -24.49 -11.39
C LEU A 293 -2.87 -24.69 -12.87
N GLN A 294 -1.58 -24.82 -13.20
CA GLN A 294 -1.08 -24.78 -14.57
C GLN A 294 -1.67 -23.55 -15.30
N ALA A 295 -1.44 -22.38 -14.73
CA ALA A 295 -1.98 -21.11 -15.20
C ALA A 295 -0.86 -20.08 -15.43
N VAL A 296 -1.14 -19.09 -16.28
CA VAL A 296 -0.35 -17.86 -16.30
C VAL A 296 -0.90 -16.93 -15.22
N VAL A 297 -0.05 -16.49 -14.30
CA VAL A 297 -0.46 -15.53 -13.27
C VAL A 297 0.13 -14.16 -13.59
N VAL A 298 -0.71 -13.14 -13.65
CA VAL A 298 -0.33 -11.74 -13.87
C VAL A 298 -0.63 -10.98 -12.58
N SER A 299 0.39 -10.78 -11.74
CA SER A 299 0.29 -10.04 -10.49
C SER A 299 0.45 -8.54 -10.75
N VAL A 300 -0.56 -7.75 -10.41
CA VAL A 300 -0.58 -6.30 -10.67
C VAL A 300 0.00 -5.55 -9.48
N ASP A 301 0.98 -4.69 -9.77
CA ASP A 301 1.57 -3.76 -8.82
C ASP A 301 0.79 -2.44 -8.87
N TYR A 302 -0.27 -2.35 -8.06
CA TYR A 302 -1.15 -1.20 -8.07
C TYR A 302 -0.66 -0.10 -7.13
N ARG A 303 -1.08 1.14 -7.41
CA ARG A 303 -0.69 2.31 -6.59
C ARG A 303 -1.34 2.27 -5.20
N LEU A 304 -0.55 2.58 -4.19
CA LEU A 304 -0.96 2.54 -2.79
C LEU A 304 -1.51 3.88 -2.30
N ALA A 305 -2.38 3.79 -1.30
CA ALA A 305 -2.80 4.91 -0.47
C ALA A 305 -1.82 5.10 0.70
N PRO A 306 -1.73 6.28 1.31
CA PRO A 306 -2.59 7.46 1.14
C PRO A 306 -2.28 8.35 -0.08
N GLU A 307 -1.15 8.16 -0.75
CA GLU A 307 -0.70 8.97 -1.90
C GLU A 307 -1.69 8.86 -3.07
N HIS A 308 -2.24 7.66 -3.27
CA HIS A 308 -3.19 7.34 -4.32
C HIS A 308 -4.42 6.64 -3.75
N ARG A 309 -5.22 7.39 -2.97
CA ARG A 309 -6.55 6.96 -2.48
C ARG A 309 -7.43 6.34 -3.57
N LEU A 310 -8.33 5.46 -3.17
CA LEU A 310 -9.32 4.83 -4.04
C LEU A 310 -10.13 5.91 -4.79
N PRO A 311 -10.42 5.72 -6.08
CA PRO A 311 -10.30 4.48 -6.86
C PRO A 311 -8.98 4.29 -7.64
N ALA A 312 -7.86 4.90 -7.24
CA ALA A 312 -6.63 4.83 -8.03
C ALA A 312 -6.13 3.39 -8.27
N ALA A 313 -6.23 2.51 -7.26
CA ALA A 313 -5.92 1.09 -7.38
C ALA A 313 -6.81 0.38 -8.41
N TYR A 314 -8.13 0.61 -8.37
CA TYR A 314 -9.08 0.01 -9.33
C TYR A 314 -8.88 0.50 -10.77
N LYS A 315 -8.47 1.76 -10.95
CA LYS A 315 -8.15 2.29 -12.28
C LYS A 315 -6.87 1.65 -12.83
N GLY A 316 -5.83 1.52 -12.02
CA GLY A 316 -4.61 0.79 -12.42
C GLY A 316 -4.89 -0.67 -12.78
N ALA A 317 -5.77 -1.32 -12.01
CA ALA A 317 -6.25 -2.67 -12.27
C ALA A 317 -6.92 -2.83 -13.64
N MET A 318 -7.82 -1.90 -14.00
CA MET A 318 -8.48 -1.90 -15.30
C MET A 318 -7.51 -1.57 -16.45
N GLU A 319 -6.52 -0.71 -16.21
CA GLU A 319 -5.50 -0.37 -17.20
C GLU A 319 -4.55 -1.54 -17.47
N ALA A 320 -4.16 -2.32 -16.45
CA ALA A 320 -3.45 -3.58 -16.66
C ALA A 320 -4.26 -4.56 -17.52
N PHE A 321 -5.59 -4.53 -17.40
CA PHE A 321 -6.50 -5.36 -18.16
C PHE A 321 -6.67 -4.90 -19.63
N VAL A 322 -6.76 -3.59 -19.87
CA VAL A 322 -6.97 -2.99 -21.21
C VAL A 322 -5.64 -2.72 -21.96
N GLY A 323 -4.56 -2.48 -21.22
CA GLY A 323 -3.21 -2.19 -21.72
C GLY A 323 -2.45 -3.40 -22.26
N SER A 324 -3.11 -4.56 -22.34
CA SER A 324 -2.63 -5.75 -23.06
C SER A 324 -2.58 -5.58 -24.59
N LYS A 325 -2.85 -4.38 -25.12
CA LYS A 325 -2.42 -4.01 -26.48
C LYS A 325 -0.91 -3.79 -26.49
N PRO A 326 -0.16 -4.45 -27.38
CA PRO A 326 1.30 -4.42 -27.35
C PRO A 326 1.86 -3.00 -27.43
N PRO A 327 3.02 -2.73 -26.81
CA PRO A 327 3.64 -1.41 -26.82
C PRO A 327 3.91 -0.97 -28.26
N LYS A 328 3.24 0.11 -28.67
CA LYS A 328 3.59 0.83 -29.89
C LYS A 328 4.92 1.55 -29.67
N LYS A 329 6.05 0.86 -29.91
CA LYS A 329 7.26 1.43 -30.52
C LYS A 329 8.33 0.36 -30.76
N ASN A 330 8.70 0.27 -32.04
CA ASN A 330 9.86 -0.37 -32.67
C ASN A 330 9.63 -1.80 -33.18
N GLY A 331 9.29 -1.91 -34.47
CA GLY A 331 9.37 -3.15 -35.24
C GLY A 331 8.10 -3.44 -36.04
N ILE A 332 8.13 -3.18 -37.34
CA ILE A 332 7.05 -3.38 -38.33
C ILE A 332 6.86 -4.88 -38.64
N GLN A 333 6.82 -5.74 -37.61
CA GLN A 333 6.62 -7.19 -37.80
C GLN A 333 5.84 -7.89 -36.69
N ALA A 334 5.36 -7.17 -35.66
CA ALA A 334 4.40 -7.68 -34.67
C ALA A 334 3.00 -7.06 -34.83
N ALA A 335 2.82 -6.17 -35.81
CA ALA A 335 1.54 -5.51 -36.07
C ALA A 335 0.57 -6.38 -36.87
N GLU A 336 1.06 -7.39 -37.59
CA GLU A 336 0.22 -8.32 -38.37
C GLU A 336 -0.41 -9.43 -37.50
N GLU A 337 0.14 -9.71 -36.31
CA GLU A 337 -0.41 -10.69 -35.34
C GLU A 337 -1.26 -10.02 -34.23
N ALA A 338 -1.32 -8.68 -34.19
CA ALA A 338 -2.09 -7.95 -33.17
C ALA A 338 -3.62 -8.03 -33.37
N ASP A 339 -4.07 -8.49 -34.55
CA ASP A 339 -5.49 -8.73 -34.86
C ASP A 339 -6.01 -10.08 -34.31
N GLU A 340 -5.17 -10.92 -33.69
CA GLU A 340 -5.58 -12.24 -33.17
C GLU A 340 -6.13 -12.23 -31.73
N PHE A 341 -6.00 -11.14 -30.98
CA PHE A 341 -6.56 -11.07 -29.62
C PHE A 341 -8.00 -10.57 -29.67
N GLU A 342 -8.96 -11.50 -29.79
CA GLU A 342 -10.34 -11.25 -29.35
C GLU A 342 -10.31 -10.59 -27.95
N PRO A 343 -11.22 -9.64 -27.65
CA PRO A 343 -11.21 -8.98 -26.34
C PRO A 343 -11.24 -10.02 -25.21
N LEU A 344 -10.31 -9.90 -24.26
CA LEU A 344 -10.17 -10.79 -23.10
C LEU A 344 -11.54 -11.09 -22.47
N LYS A 345 -12.01 -12.33 -22.60
CA LYS A 345 -13.28 -12.78 -22.02
C LYS A 345 -13.06 -13.22 -20.58
N ILE A 346 -13.46 -12.39 -19.62
CA ILE A 346 -13.47 -12.75 -18.21
C ILE A 346 -14.50 -13.86 -17.98
N ARG A 347 -14.06 -14.96 -17.36
CA ARG A 347 -14.88 -16.14 -17.07
C ARG A 347 -15.38 -16.20 -15.63
N GLY A 348 -14.70 -15.51 -14.71
CA GLY A 348 -15.09 -15.47 -13.32
C GLY A 348 -14.23 -14.53 -12.49
N LEU A 349 -14.68 -14.31 -11.27
CA LEU A 349 -14.04 -13.47 -10.25
C LEU A 349 -13.70 -14.32 -9.03
N ILE A 350 -12.48 -14.20 -8.50
CA ILE A 350 -12.03 -14.90 -7.30
C ILE A 350 -11.78 -13.86 -6.21
N LEU A 351 -12.55 -13.94 -5.13
CA LEU A 351 -12.45 -13.10 -3.95
C LEU A 351 -11.88 -13.94 -2.80
N HIS A 352 -10.55 -13.92 -2.66
CA HIS A 352 -9.86 -14.60 -1.57
C HIS A 352 -9.78 -13.68 -0.35
N GLN A 353 -10.45 -14.05 0.75
CA GLN A 353 -10.54 -13.26 1.99
C GLN A 353 -10.72 -11.76 1.74
N PRO A 354 -11.73 -11.33 0.95
CA PRO A 354 -11.80 -9.96 0.47
C PRO A 354 -11.83 -8.98 1.65
N PHE A 355 -10.99 -7.95 1.57
CA PHE A 355 -10.92 -6.89 2.56
C PHE A 355 -12.16 -5.99 2.43
N LEU A 356 -13.11 -6.17 3.37
CA LEU A 356 -14.39 -5.48 3.44
C LEU A 356 -14.51 -4.73 4.77
N GLY A 357 -15.38 -3.72 4.82
CA GLY A 357 -15.65 -2.97 6.04
C GLY A 357 -17.09 -2.47 6.12
N GLY A 358 -17.31 -1.53 7.02
CA GLY A 358 -18.62 -0.92 7.30
C GLY A 358 -18.54 -0.09 8.58
N SER A 359 -19.40 0.93 8.72
CA SER A 359 -19.34 1.84 9.87
C SER A 359 -19.64 1.14 11.19
N LEU A 360 -20.60 0.22 11.18
CA LEU A 360 -20.95 -0.60 12.33
C LEU A 360 -20.12 -1.89 12.36
N LYS A 361 -19.72 -2.32 13.55
CA LYS A 361 -19.00 -3.58 13.75
C LYS A 361 -19.94 -4.78 13.67
N VAL A 362 -19.51 -5.83 12.99
CA VAL A 362 -20.19 -7.14 12.94
C VAL A 362 -19.71 -8.06 14.07
N GLU A 363 -20.38 -9.20 14.27
CA GLU A 363 -20.08 -10.11 15.40
C GLU A 363 -18.63 -10.58 15.36
N SER A 364 -18.14 -11.02 14.19
CA SER A 364 -16.77 -11.50 14.04
C SER A 364 -15.72 -10.44 14.38
N GLU A 365 -15.96 -9.17 14.06
CA GLU A 365 -15.07 -8.06 14.41
C GLU A 365 -15.07 -7.78 15.91
N LEU A 366 -16.19 -7.99 16.61
CA LEU A 366 -16.28 -7.85 18.06
C LEU A 366 -15.64 -9.05 18.78
N ARG A 367 -15.90 -10.26 18.29
CA ARG A 367 -15.35 -11.52 18.80
C ARG A 367 -13.84 -11.57 18.65
N LEU A 368 -13.31 -11.06 17.52
CA LEU A 368 -11.90 -11.03 17.19
C LEU A 368 -11.31 -9.61 17.35
N PHE A 369 -11.81 -8.84 18.33
CA PHE A 369 -11.39 -7.46 18.53
C PHE A 369 -9.88 -7.30 18.80
N ASN A 370 -9.26 -8.29 19.46
CA ASN A 370 -7.83 -8.32 19.76
C ASN A 370 -7.04 -9.23 18.80
N ASP A 371 -7.54 -9.44 17.57
CA ASP A 371 -6.84 -10.27 16.58
C ASP A 371 -5.39 -9.79 16.38
N PRO A 372 -4.39 -10.69 16.41
CA PRO A 372 -2.99 -10.31 16.35
C PRO A 372 -2.49 -9.93 14.95
N ILE A 373 -3.33 -10.07 13.92
CA ILE A 373 -2.97 -9.84 12.51
C ILE A 373 -3.78 -8.68 11.93
N LEU A 374 -5.10 -8.71 12.08
CA LEU A 374 -6.01 -7.69 11.57
C LEU A 374 -7.00 -7.22 12.65
N PRO A 375 -6.53 -6.60 13.75
CA PRO A 375 -7.43 -6.05 14.74
C PRO A 375 -8.35 -5.00 14.07
N PRO A 376 -9.65 -4.93 14.38
CA PRO A 376 -10.60 -4.05 13.69
C PRO A 376 -10.18 -2.57 13.66
N GLY A 377 -9.46 -2.09 14.69
CA GLY A 377 -8.91 -0.73 14.72
C GLY A 377 -7.84 -0.47 13.66
N ALA A 378 -6.99 -1.47 13.36
CA ALA A 378 -6.02 -1.37 12.27
C ALA A 378 -6.74 -1.37 10.90
N GLY A 379 -7.74 -2.24 10.74
CA GLY A 379 -8.59 -2.25 9.54
C GLY A 379 -9.29 -0.91 9.30
N ASP A 380 -9.79 -0.25 10.35
CA ASP A 380 -10.41 1.07 10.25
C ASP A 380 -9.44 2.14 9.77
N GLN A 381 -8.19 2.10 10.23
CA GLN A 381 -7.15 3.02 9.79
C GLN A 381 -6.73 2.77 8.34
N MET A 382 -6.62 1.51 7.92
CA MET A 382 -6.38 1.17 6.50
C MET A 382 -7.49 1.77 5.61
N TRP A 383 -8.75 1.63 6.02
CA TRP A 383 -9.87 2.25 5.31
C TRP A 383 -9.83 3.77 5.31
N GLU A 384 -9.51 4.40 6.45
CA GLU A 384 -9.35 5.86 6.55
C GLU A 384 -8.25 6.40 5.63
N LEU A 385 -7.17 5.65 5.43
CA LEU A 385 -6.09 6.00 4.50
C LEU A 385 -6.48 5.74 3.04
N ALA A 386 -7.21 4.66 2.76
CA ALA A 386 -7.54 4.22 1.42
C ALA A 386 -8.73 4.93 0.79
N LEU A 387 -9.76 5.26 1.56
CA LEU A 387 -11.01 5.83 1.04
C LEU A 387 -10.84 7.28 0.54
N PRO A 388 -11.76 7.79 -0.30
CA PRO A 388 -11.82 9.21 -0.61
C PRO A 388 -11.90 10.06 0.66
N ILE A 389 -11.25 11.23 0.66
CA ILE A 389 -11.25 12.12 1.82
C ILE A 389 -12.70 12.52 2.18
N GLY A 390 -13.08 12.28 3.43
CA GLY A 390 -14.43 12.57 3.95
C GLY A 390 -15.47 11.47 3.70
N ALA A 391 -15.10 10.35 3.08
CA ALA A 391 -15.95 9.17 3.00
C ALA A 391 -15.89 8.38 4.32
N ASP A 392 -17.03 7.82 4.72
CA ASP A 392 -17.10 6.86 5.82
C ASP A 392 -16.92 5.41 5.32
N ARG A 393 -16.95 4.46 6.26
CA ARG A 393 -16.77 3.03 5.96
C ARG A 393 -18.00 2.39 5.30
N ASP A 394 -19.12 3.10 5.13
CA ASP A 394 -20.26 2.63 4.33
C ASP A 394 -20.19 3.10 2.87
N HIS A 395 -19.06 3.72 2.47
CA HIS A 395 -18.73 3.96 1.08
C HIS A 395 -18.67 2.63 0.29
N GLU A 396 -19.10 2.65 -0.98
CA GLU A 396 -19.24 1.47 -1.87
C GLU A 396 -17.94 0.68 -2.13
N TYR A 397 -16.78 1.26 -1.81
CA TYR A 397 -15.48 0.60 -1.91
C TYR A 397 -15.12 -0.23 -0.68
N CYS A 398 -15.70 0.14 0.48
CA CYS A 398 -15.48 -0.50 1.77
C CYS A 398 -16.61 -1.48 2.08
N ASN A 399 -17.87 -1.04 1.90
CA ASN A 399 -19.05 -1.82 2.17
C ASN A 399 -19.90 -2.01 0.90
N PRO A 400 -19.73 -3.12 0.17
CA PRO A 400 -20.45 -3.37 -1.08
C PRO A 400 -21.95 -3.66 -0.87
N THR A 401 -22.38 -3.88 0.38
CA THR A 401 -23.80 -4.12 0.71
C THR A 401 -24.53 -2.85 1.18
N ALA A 402 -23.82 -1.73 1.29
CA ALA A 402 -24.37 -0.45 1.73
C ALA A 402 -24.20 0.65 0.67
N GLY A 403 -24.91 1.77 0.87
CA GLY A 403 -24.81 2.95 0.02
C GLY A 403 -25.12 2.65 -1.44
N LYS A 404 -24.12 2.87 -2.32
CA LYS A 404 -24.22 2.57 -3.76
C LYS A 404 -23.75 1.16 -4.13
N GLY A 405 -23.18 0.41 -3.18
CA GLY A 405 -22.65 -0.93 -3.38
C GLY A 405 -23.63 -1.92 -4.02
N PRO A 406 -24.91 -2.01 -3.58
CA PRO A 406 -25.91 -2.89 -4.19
C PRO A 406 -26.03 -2.75 -5.71
N LYS A 407 -25.97 -1.51 -6.24
CA LYS A 407 -26.03 -1.26 -7.68
C LYS A 407 -24.80 -1.79 -8.44
N LEU A 408 -23.64 -1.82 -7.79
CA LEU A 408 -22.43 -2.41 -8.35
C LEU A 408 -22.53 -3.93 -8.39
N LEU A 409 -23.12 -4.54 -7.36
CA LEU A 409 -23.36 -5.98 -7.29
C LEU A 409 -24.40 -6.43 -8.33
N GLU A 410 -25.50 -5.69 -8.51
CA GLU A 410 -26.46 -5.91 -9.61
C GLU A 410 -25.80 -5.83 -10.99
N LYS A 411 -24.81 -4.95 -11.14
CA LYS A 411 -24.04 -4.87 -12.39
C LYS A 411 -23.16 -6.11 -12.56
N LEU A 412 -22.47 -6.57 -11.51
CA LEU A 412 -21.67 -7.81 -11.55
C LEU A 412 -22.52 -9.02 -11.96
N ALA A 413 -23.68 -9.16 -11.34
CA ALA A 413 -24.73 -10.11 -11.66
C ALA A 413 -25.08 -10.11 -13.16
N SER A 414 -25.31 -8.93 -13.74
CA SER A 414 -25.69 -8.80 -15.16
C SER A 414 -24.61 -9.22 -16.17
N VAL A 415 -23.34 -9.29 -15.76
CA VAL A 415 -22.22 -9.65 -16.64
C VAL A 415 -22.09 -11.19 -16.78
N GLY A 416 -22.77 -11.97 -15.93
CA GLY A 416 -22.80 -13.43 -16.00
C GLY A 416 -21.47 -14.09 -15.64
N TRP A 417 -20.68 -13.46 -14.77
CA TRP A 417 -19.43 -14.05 -14.25
C TRP A 417 -19.73 -14.99 -13.10
N ARG A 418 -19.06 -16.15 -13.09
CA ARG A 418 -19.00 -16.98 -11.89
C ARG A 418 -18.17 -16.28 -10.83
N VAL A 419 -18.55 -16.38 -9.56
CA VAL A 419 -17.82 -15.73 -8.46
C VAL A 419 -17.43 -16.78 -7.43
N LEU A 420 -16.15 -16.86 -7.08
CA LEU A 420 -15.68 -17.64 -5.94
C LEU A 420 -15.37 -16.70 -4.78
N VAL A 421 -15.95 -16.95 -3.61
CA VAL A 421 -15.60 -16.25 -2.36
C VAL A 421 -15.04 -17.23 -1.36
N THR A 422 -13.89 -16.92 -0.77
CA THR A 422 -13.26 -17.78 0.24
C THR A 422 -12.96 -17.00 1.51
N GLY A 423 -12.98 -17.67 2.65
CA GLY A 423 -12.80 -17.04 3.97
C GLY A 423 -12.47 -18.03 5.08
N ARG A 424 -12.04 -17.50 6.22
CA ARG A 424 -11.63 -18.27 7.41
C ARG A 424 -12.41 -17.77 8.63
N ASP A 425 -12.83 -18.66 9.52
CA ASP A 425 -13.62 -18.27 10.71
C ASP A 425 -12.81 -17.45 11.74
N GLY A 426 -11.48 -17.58 11.76
CA GLY A 426 -10.61 -16.69 12.53
C GLY A 426 -10.19 -15.41 11.80
N ASP A 427 -10.82 -15.07 10.67
CA ASP A 427 -10.70 -13.76 10.02
C ASP A 427 -11.73 -12.81 10.63
N PRO A 428 -11.34 -11.64 11.20
CA PRO A 428 -12.27 -10.65 11.71
C PRO A 428 -13.34 -10.21 10.70
N LEU A 429 -13.08 -10.33 9.40
CA LEU A 429 -13.98 -9.91 8.32
C LEU A 429 -14.93 -11.00 7.83
N ILE A 430 -14.90 -12.20 8.42
CA ILE A 430 -15.67 -13.36 7.93
C ILE A 430 -17.18 -13.09 7.79
N ASP A 431 -17.81 -12.39 8.74
CA ASP A 431 -19.24 -12.08 8.66
C ASP A 431 -19.57 -11.17 7.47
N ARG A 432 -18.65 -10.26 7.10
CA ARG A 432 -18.80 -9.40 5.92
C ARG A 432 -18.66 -10.21 4.64
N GLN A 433 -17.71 -11.15 4.61
CA GLN A 433 -17.47 -12.04 3.47
C GLN A 433 -18.67 -12.98 3.24
N VAL A 434 -19.22 -13.56 4.31
CA VAL A 434 -20.44 -14.38 4.27
C VAL A 434 -21.65 -13.52 3.89
N GLY A 435 -21.75 -12.31 4.44
CA GLY A 435 -22.79 -11.34 4.10
C GLY A 435 -22.80 -10.97 2.61
N LEU A 436 -21.62 -10.79 2.00
CA LEU A 436 -21.48 -10.55 0.57
C LEU A 436 -22.03 -11.72 -0.27
N VAL A 437 -21.68 -12.96 0.09
CA VAL A 437 -22.20 -14.16 -0.61
C VAL A 437 -23.71 -14.24 -0.52
N LYS A 438 -24.27 -14.03 0.68
CA LYS A 438 -25.73 -14.00 0.89
C LYS A 438 -26.39 -12.89 0.10
N PHE A 439 -25.75 -11.73 -0.02
CA PHE A 439 -26.32 -10.62 -0.77
C PHE A 439 -26.37 -10.90 -2.27
N ILE A 440 -25.34 -11.53 -2.83
CA ILE A 440 -25.27 -11.79 -4.27
C ILE A 440 -26.28 -12.89 -4.68
N GLU A 441 -26.63 -13.84 -3.79
CA GLU A 441 -27.76 -14.79 -3.90
C GLU A 441 -28.07 -15.36 -5.32
N GLU A 442 -27.03 -15.57 -6.11
CA GLU A 442 -27.10 -15.99 -7.52
C GLU A 442 -26.62 -17.41 -7.75
N LYS A 443 -27.13 -18.04 -8.81
CA LYS A 443 -26.85 -19.45 -9.16
C LYS A 443 -25.37 -19.75 -9.46
N ASP A 444 -24.56 -18.72 -9.68
CA ASP A 444 -23.16 -18.84 -10.12
C ASP A 444 -22.13 -18.32 -9.09
N VAL A 445 -22.55 -18.12 -7.83
CA VAL A 445 -21.65 -17.85 -6.71
C VAL A 445 -21.28 -19.15 -6.00
N VAL A 446 -19.98 -19.43 -5.92
CA VAL A 446 -19.38 -20.54 -5.16
C VAL A 446 -18.72 -19.94 -3.92
N SER A 447 -18.96 -20.53 -2.75
CA SER A 447 -18.32 -20.10 -1.50
C SER A 447 -17.52 -21.23 -0.85
N HIS A 448 -16.32 -20.93 -0.37
CA HIS A 448 -15.46 -21.87 0.36
C HIS A 448 -14.98 -21.25 1.67
N PHE A 449 -15.77 -21.42 2.73
CA PHE A 449 -15.45 -20.95 4.08
C PHE A 449 -14.95 -22.12 4.94
N ARG A 450 -13.83 -21.93 5.65
CA ARG A 450 -13.20 -22.97 6.46
C ARG A 450 -13.11 -22.54 7.93
N VAL A 451 -13.24 -23.52 8.83
CA VAL A 451 -13.13 -23.32 10.27
C VAL A 451 -11.66 -23.15 10.68
N GLY A 452 -11.40 -22.22 11.61
CA GLY A 452 -10.07 -21.92 12.13
C GLY A 452 -9.22 -21.06 11.20
N ASP A 453 -7.91 -21.07 11.46
CA ASP A 453 -6.90 -20.19 10.82
C ASP A 453 -7.21 -18.69 10.97
N TYR A 454 -6.51 -17.84 10.23
CA TYR A 454 -6.54 -16.38 10.38
C TYR A 454 -6.47 -15.68 9.01
N HIS A 455 -6.60 -14.35 8.99
CA HIS A 455 -6.53 -13.56 7.76
C HIS A 455 -5.14 -13.63 7.06
N GLY A 456 -5.11 -13.95 5.76
CA GLY A 456 -3.88 -14.06 4.98
C GLY A 456 -3.07 -15.34 5.22
N VAL A 457 -3.63 -16.33 5.94
CA VAL A 457 -2.93 -17.58 6.28
C VAL A 457 -2.40 -18.33 5.05
N ASP A 458 -3.14 -18.30 3.93
CA ASP A 458 -2.82 -19.01 2.70
C ASP A 458 -1.65 -18.36 1.95
N VAL A 459 -1.41 -17.06 2.16
CA VAL A 459 -0.25 -16.34 1.63
C VAL A 459 0.96 -16.53 2.55
N MET A 460 0.75 -16.51 3.87
CA MET A 460 1.82 -16.57 4.87
C MET A 460 2.37 -17.98 5.07
N GLN A 461 1.54 -19.02 4.88
CA GLN A 461 1.90 -20.42 5.10
C GLN A 461 1.59 -21.26 3.85
N PRO A 462 2.57 -21.50 2.97
CA PRO A 462 2.36 -22.24 1.71
C PRO A 462 1.70 -23.61 1.88
N ALA A 463 1.95 -24.31 2.99
CA ALA A 463 1.33 -25.61 3.28
C ALA A 463 -0.20 -25.52 3.50
N LYS A 464 -0.72 -24.36 3.94
CA LYS A 464 -2.16 -24.17 4.17
C LYS A 464 -2.91 -23.78 2.89
N ALA A 465 -2.20 -23.25 1.90
CA ALA A 465 -2.72 -22.83 0.60
C ALA A 465 -3.15 -24.00 -0.30
N GLU A 466 -2.74 -25.24 -0.02
CA GLU A 466 -3.04 -26.39 -0.87
C GLU A 466 -4.55 -26.58 -1.11
N ALA A 467 -5.34 -26.50 -0.03
CA ALA A 467 -6.80 -26.60 -0.12
C ALA A 467 -7.42 -25.42 -0.90
N LEU A 468 -6.85 -24.22 -0.79
CA LEU A 468 -7.27 -23.07 -1.59
C LEU A 468 -7.00 -23.36 -3.07
N PHE A 469 -5.80 -23.82 -3.44
CA PHE A 469 -5.47 -24.13 -4.82
C PHE A 469 -6.35 -25.23 -5.40
N LEU A 470 -6.76 -26.23 -4.62
CA LEU A 470 -7.76 -27.21 -5.05
C LEU A 470 -9.10 -26.55 -5.38
N ALA A 471 -9.61 -25.69 -4.49
CA ALA A 471 -10.85 -24.94 -4.74
C ALA A 471 -10.74 -24.02 -5.97
N LEU A 472 -9.61 -23.34 -6.16
CA LEU A 472 -9.35 -22.51 -7.35
C LEU A 472 -9.33 -23.36 -8.62
N LYS A 473 -8.68 -24.53 -8.59
CA LYS A 473 -8.60 -25.44 -9.71
C LYS A 473 -9.98 -25.94 -10.12
N ASP A 474 -10.79 -26.38 -9.17
CA ASP A 474 -12.15 -26.83 -9.42
C ASP A 474 -13.02 -25.70 -9.98
N PHE A 475 -12.89 -24.49 -9.44
CA PHE A 475 -13.59 -23.30 -9.93
C PHE A 475 -13.22 -22.96 -11.38
N ILE A 476 -11.92 -22.93 -11.70
CA ILE A 476 -11.41 -22.60 -13.03
C ILE A 476 -11.80 -23.68 -14.05
N LEU A 477 -11.70 -24.96 -13.70
CA LEU A 477 -12.00 -26.07 -14.60
C LEU A 477 -13.51 -26.24 -14.83
N SER A 478 -14.34 -25.97 -13.82
CA SER A 478 -15.81 -26.00 -13.98
C SER A 478 -16.36 -24.83 -14.80
N ALA A 479 -15.54 -23.82 -15.13
CA ALA A 479 -15.95 -22.67 -15.96
C ALA A 479 -15.74 -22.89 -17.47
N ARG A 480 -15.24 -24.07 -17.88
CA ARG A 480 -14.88 -24.40 -19.26
C ARG A 480 -16.09 -24.73 -20.12
#